data_AF-A0A8J1TC40-F1
#
_entry.id   AF-A0A8J1TC40-F1
#
_cell.length_a   1.000
_cell.length_b   1.000
_cell.length_c   1.000
_cell.angle_alpha   90.00
_cell.angle_beta   90.00
_cell.angle_gamma   90.00
#
_symmetry.space_group_name_H-M   'P 1'
#
loop_
_entity.id
_entity.type
_entity.pdbx_description
1 polymer ?
#
loop_
_entity_poly.entity_id
_entity_poly.type
_entity_poly.pdbx_seq_one_letter_code
_entity_poly.pdbx_strand_id
1 'polypeptide(L)'
;MDTILIFWTRLVILTTVICYRHAWQIEKVCRWRYNILTNIKQQNTKISELEDLVRKQKEEIDDLKQEMMKLKSLVEKVTVGVTTTSSPTSETAGKETTLDEMKKSLTEVIDTTDELTTAVNEIKQTEHYMNKTLNSIHIQDAFDCSLLSSYTGVKEIQANKQAVRVYCNRGWMSIARRFDGSVDFYRNWSDYQHGFGDPSGEYFIGLDNLAAVTGHSRYRLRIELTSWGNESHPGETKYAEYERFSVGNEADNYRLRVESYSGTAGDSLSYRDNMLFTTYDRENDLHRKLNCAEAMKGAWWYMWCAMSNLFGPYIQGGNCTSLSGECIIWYHWPEKLGSPDNHYYSFKAVDMKIYPLYPLHLQYGGIVEEIRRKQKLIEFHLKDIEGQLATYQDCSETFDFTGHLFIKTKTDKRLFRAYCNQGWLSIARRMDGSVDFFRSWSEYQAGFGSVSGEYFIGLDNLVSMLKDRRYKLRIELTTWGVEDTRFAEYSIFHVSNSSTNYSLTLDGYSGTAGDSLGVHNGTQFSTFDRDNEIIYKRNCAMTWHSGWWYSRYNNTTPMCGYANPFGLYVNGGKC
;
A
#
# COMPACT_ATOMS: atom_id res chain seq x y z
N MET A 1 31.78 7.58 2.29
CA MET A 1 30.84 7.70 1.14
C MET A 1 31.21 6.77 -0.01
N ASP A 2 32.49 6.46 -0.24
CA ASP A 2 32.92 5.69 -1.42
C ASP A 2 32.65 4.17 -1.38
N THR A 3 32.65 3.54 -0.19
CA THR A 3 32.36 2.10 -0.06
C THR A 3 30.91 1.74 -0.30
N ILE A 4 29.97 2.65 -0.01
CA ILE A 4 28.54 2.47 -0.26
C ILE A 4 28.25 2.66 -1.76
N LEU A 5 28.83 3.69 -2.38
CA LEU A 5 28.63 3.99 -3.81
C LEU A 5 29.14 2.85 -4.72
N ILE A 6 30.25 2.20 -4.35
CA ILE A 6 30.84 1.05 -5.06
C ILE A 6 30.00 -0.23 -4.88
N PHE A 7 29.38 -0.43 -3.71
CA PHE A 7 28.49 -1.58 -3.45
C PHE A 7 27.19 -1.45 -4.26
N TRP A 8 26.62 -0.25 -4.34
CA TRP A 8 25.43 0.03 -5.13
C TRP A 8 25.67 -0.03 -6.64
N THR A 9 26.81 0.47 -7.14
CA THR A 9 27.16 0.31 -8.56
C THR A 9 27.38 -1.16 -8.92
N ARG A 10 28.02 -1.96 -8.05
CA ARG A 10 28.17 -3.40 -8.29
C ARG A 10 26.84 -4.16 -8.24
N LEU A 11 25.91 -3.80 -7.35
CA LEU A 11 24.58 -4.42 -7.28
C LEU A 11 23.72 -4.09 -8.51
N VAL A 12 23.73 -2.82 -8.93
CA VAL A 12 23.05 -2.36 -10.16
C VAL A 12 23.67 -3.03 -11.39
N ILE A 13 24.99 -3.10 -11.49
CA ILE A 13 25.67 -3.77 -12.60
C ILE A 13 25.39 -5.29 -12.58
N LEU A 14 25.37 -5.96 -11.43
CA LEU A 14 24.99 -7.38 -11.35
C LEU A 14 23.55 -7.59 -11.84
N THR A 15 22.60 -6.78 -11.37
CA THR A 15 21.19 -6.87 -11.83
C THR A 15 21.05 -6.58 -13.33
N THR A 16 21.84 -5.65 -13.87
CA THR A 16 21.80 -5.29 -15.30
C THR A 16 22.42 -6.39 -16.17
N VAL A 17 23.52 -7.00 -15.73
CA VAL A 17 24.22 -8.09 -16.45
C VAL A 17 23.42 -9.40 -16.43
N ILE A 18 22.71 -9.69 -15.34
CA ILE A 18 21.82 -10.86 -15.24
C ILE A 18 20.56 -10.67 -16.10
N CYS A 19 20.04 -9.43 -16.21
CA CYS A 19 18.82 -9.15 -16.98
C CYS A 19 19.02 -9.09 -18.51
N TYR A 20 20.23 -8.81 -19.01
CA TYR A 20 20.44 -8.64 -20.45
C TYR A 20 20.52 -9.95 -21.24
N ARG A 21 20.54 -11.13 -20.60
CA ARG A 21 20.79 -12.40 -21.30
C ARG A 21 19.58 -13.25 -21.68
N HIS A 22 18.34 -13.01 -21.24
CA HIS A 22 17.19 -13.78 -21.72
C HIS A 22 15.83 -13.03 -21.71
N ALA A 23 15.20 -12.98 -22.90
CA ALA A 23 13.78 -12.82 -23.23
C ALA A 23 12.86 -11.87 -22.40
N TRP A 24 12.41 -10.81 -23.08
CA TRP A 24 11.27 -9.86 -22.94
C TRP A 24 10.18 -9.97 -21.84
N GLN A 25 10.10 -11.02 -21.00
CA GLN A 25 9.11 -11.15 -19.91
C GLN A 25 9.73 -11.20 -18.50
N ILE A 26 11.03 -11.54 -18.39
CA ILE A 26 11.87 -11.08 -17.26
C ILE A 26 11.80 -9.55 -17.18
N GLU A 27 11.58 -8.88 -18.32
CA GLU A 27 11.42 -7.45 -18.44
C GLU A 27 10.29 -6.86 -17.58
N LYS A 28 9.16 -7.52 -17.29
CA LYS A 28 8.08 -6.86 -16.50
C LYS A 28 8.38 -6.80 -15.00
N VAL A 29 8.83 -7.90 -14.42
CA VAL A 29 9.21 -7.94 -12.99
C VAL A 29 10.54 -7.22 -12.77
N CYS A 30 11.49 -7.34 -13.71
CA CYS A 30 12.74 -6.59 -13.65
C CYS A 30 12.53 -5.10 -13.93
N ARG A 31 11.66 -4.70 -14.85
CA ARG A 31 11.28 -3.28 -15.06
C ARG A 31 10.49 -2.76 -13.87
N TRP A 32 9.61 -3.55 -13.25
CA TRP A 32 8.94 -3.16 -12.00
C TRP A 32 9.96 -2.96 -10.87
N ARG A 33 10.84 -3.94 -10.62
CA ARG A 33 11.90 -3.83 -9.61
C ARG A 33 12.86 -2.69 -9.92
N TYR A 34 13.27 -2.54 -11.16
CA TYR A 34 14.13 -1.45 -11.62
C TYR A 34 13.47 -0.09 -11.38
N ASN A 35 12.21 0.09 -11.80
CA ASN A 35 11.45 1.32 -11.59
C ASN A 35 11.28 1.63 -10.09
N ILE A 36 11.06 0.62 -9.25
CA ILE A 36 11.00 0.79 -7.79
C ILE A 36 12.35 1.18 -7.23
N LEU A 37 13.43 0.50 -7.61
CA LEU A 37 14.79 0.83 -7.16
C LEU A 37 15.21 2.24 -7.58
N THR A 38 14.84 2.67 -8.79
CA THR A 38 15.11 4.04 -9.26
C THR A 38 14.30 5.07 -8.48
N ASN A 39 13.02 4.79 -8.19
CA ASN A 39 12.17 5.68 -7.38
C ASN A 39 12.68 5.78 -5.94
N ILE A 40 13.04 4.65 -5.31
CA ILE A 40 13.64 4.63 -3.97
C ILE A 40 14.93 5.45 -3.96
N LYS A 41 15.81 5.27 -4.96
CA LYS A 41 17.04 6.05 -5.07
C LYS A 41 16.77 7.55 -5.17
N GLN A 42 15.77 7.97 -5.94
CA GLN A 42 15.39 9.37 -6.06
C GLN A 42 14.80 9.92 -4.74
N GLN A 43 13.96 9.13 -4.06
CA GLN A 43 13.40 9.47 -2.75
C GLN A 43 14.51 9.63 -1.70
N ASN A 44 15.53 8.77 -1.71
CA ASN A 44 16.66 8.83 -0.77
C ASN A 44 17.48 10.10 -0.90
N THR A 45 17.66 10.60 -2.12
CA THR A 45 18.32 11.90 -2.32
C THR A 45 17.50 13.02 -1.68
N LYS A 46 16.18 13.06 -1.92
CA LYS A 46 15.28 14.06 -1.31
C LYS A 46 15.25 13.98 0.21
N ILE A 47 15.23 12.78 0.78
CA ILE A 47 15.25 12.58 2.24
C ILE A 47 16.55 13.14 2.83
N SER A 48 17.69 12.87 2.20
CA SER A 48 18.99 13.40 2.64
C SER A 48 19.02 14.93 2.61
N GLU A 49 18.44 15.56 1.59
CA GLU A 49 18.32 17.02 1.51
C GLU A 49 17.44 17.59 2.62
N LEU A 50 16.33 16.93 2.94
CA LEU A 50 15.44 17.32 4.04
C LEU A 50 16.09 17.15 5.41
N GLU A 51 16.88 16.10 5.61
CA GLU A 51 17.65 15.91 6.85
C GLU A 51 18.63 17.05 7.08
N ASP A 52 19.34 17.46 6.03
CA ASP A 52 20.27 18.58 6.09
C ASP A 52 19.53 19.90 6.41
N LEU A 53 18.34 20.11 5.83
CA LEU A 53 17.52 21.29 6.09
C LEU A 53 17.02 21.33 7.55
N VAL A 54 16.48 20.22 8.06
CA VAL A 54 16.00 20.11 9.44
C VAL A 54 17.16 20.27 10.42
N ARG A 55 18.33 19.68 10.13
CA ARG A 55 19.54 19.86 10.96
C ARG A 55 19.92 21.34 11.03
N LYS A 56 19.95 22.03 9.89
CA LYS A 56 20.29 23.45 9.83
C LYS A 56 19.27 24.32 10.59
N GLN A 57 17.97 24.05 10.45
CA GLN A 57 16.93 24.74 11.21
C GLN A 57 17.10 24.55 12.72
N LYS A 58 17.47 23.35 13.18
CA LYS A 58 17.75 23.10 14.61
C LYS A 58 18.94 23.92 15.12
N GLU A 59 20.00 24.03 14.33
CA GLU A 59 21.16 24.87 14.67
C GLU A 59 20.75 26.35 14.80
N GLU A 60 19.97 26.88 13.84
CA GLU A 60 19.46 28.26 13.89
C GLU A 60 18.54 28.50 15.10
N ILE A 61 17.69 27.53 15.46
CA ILE A 61 16.83 27.60 16.64
C ILE A 61 17.65 27.65 17.93
N ASP A 62 18.71 26.86 18.04
CA ASP A 62 19.55 26.84 19.22
C ASP A 62 20.30 28.18 19.40
N ASP A 63 20.75 28.80 18.30
CA ASP A 63 21.31 30.14 18.31
C ASP A 63 20.28 31.20 18.74
N LEU A 64 19.07 31.17 18.17
CA LEU A 64 17.98 32.08 18.53
C LEU A 64 17.56 31.92 20.00
N LYS A 65 17.51 30.68 20.52
CA LYS A 65 17.24 30.42 21.94
C LYS A 65 18.29 31.09 22.83
N GLN A 66 19.57 31.01 22.46
CA GLN A 66 20.65 31.66 23.22
C GLN A 66 20.53 33.19 23.19
N GLU A 67 20.24 33.78 22.03
CA GLU A 67 20.01 35.22 21.91
C GLU A 67 18.79 35.67 22.74
N MET A 68 17.71 34.90 22.72
CA MET A 68 16.52 35.19 23.51
C MET A 68 16.79 35.10 25.02
N MET A 69 17.62 34.17 25.49
CA MET A 69 18.07 34.14 26.89
C MET A 69 18.87 35.38 27.28
N LYS A 70 19.76 35.85 26.39
CA LYS A 70 20.53 37.09 26.61
C LYS A 70 19.59 38.31 26.70
N LEU A 71 18.65 38.43 25.76
CA LEU A 71 17.63 39.49 25.74
C LEU A 71 16.75 39.47 26.99
N LYS A 72 16.29 38.30 27.42
CA LYS A 72 15.51 38.15 28.65
C LYS A 72 16.27 38.69 29.87
N SER A 73 17.55 38.33 30.02
CA SER A 73 18.40 38.84 31.11
C SER A 73 18.58 40.37 31.07
N LEU A 74 18.70 40.94 29.87
CA LEU A 74 18.79 42.40 29.67
C LEU A 74 17.48 43.09 30.07
N VAL A 75 16.33 42.55 29.67
CA VAL A 75 15.01 43.09 30.02
C VAL A 75 14.82 43.05 31.54
N GLU A 76 15.12 41.92 32.20
CA GLU A 76 15.06 41.77 33.67
C GLU A 76 15.95 42.79 34.40
N LYS A 77 17.17 43.05 33.90
CA LYS A 77 18.06 44.07 34.48
C LYS A 77 17.49 45.49 34.34
N VAL A 78 16.87 45.80 33.20
CA VAL A 78 16.27 47.11 32.95
C VAL A 78 15.02 47.30 33.80
N THR A 79 14.16 46.29 33.96
CA THR A 79 12.97 46.39 34.82
C THR A 79 13.33 46.52 36.29
N VAL A 80 14.31 45.77 36.78
CA VAL A 80 14.80 45.92 38.16
C VAL A 80 15.43 47.30 38.39
N GLY A 81 16.22 47.82 37.43
CA GLY A 81 16.81 49.16 37.52
C GLY A 81 15.78 50.31 37.53
N VAL A 82 14.63 50.14 36.87
CA VAL A 82 13.54 51.13 36.82
C VAL A 82 12.72 51.13 38.12
N THR A 83 12.53 49.97 38.78
CA THR A 83 11.76 49.91 40.04
C THR A 83 12.36 50.72 41.21
N THR A 84 13.64 51.06 41.18
CA THR A 84 14.27 51.95 42.17
C THR A 84 14.01 53.44 41.96
N THR A 85 13.41 53.85 40.83
CA THR A 85 13.08 55.25 40.52
C THR A 85 11.76 55.34 39.74
N SER A 86 10.64 55.46 40.48
CA SER A 86 9.27 55.70 39.98
C SER A 86 8.66 54.65 39.03
N SER A 87 7.33 54.69 38.91
CA SER A 87 6.42 53.74 38.24
C SER A 87 6.90 53.23 36.86
N PRO A 88 6.58 51.98 36.47
CA PRO A 88 6.99 51.41 35.20
C PRO A 88 6.53 52.29 34.03
N THR A 89 7.49 52.73 33.20
CA THR A 89 7.24 53.59 32.05
C THR A 89 6.65 52.78 30.89
N SER A 90 5.82 53.41 30.03
CA SER A 90 5.15 52.75 28.89
C SER A 90 6.14 52.03 27.94
N GLU A 91 7.39 52.51 27.89
CA GLU A 91 8.51 51.90 27.15
C GLU A 91 8.96 50.53 27.69
N THR A 92 8.94 50.33 29.02
CA THR A 92 9.30 49.03 29.63
C THR A 92 8.23 47.97 29.41
N ALA A 93 6.95 48.35 29.51
CA ALA A 93 5.83 47.47 29.19
C ALA A 93 5.81 47.05 27.72
N GLY A 94 6.19 47.95 26.80
CA GLY A 94 6.34 47.64 25.37
C GLY A 94 7.44 46.62 25.07
N LYS A 95 8.57 46.69 25.79
CA LYS A 95 9.69 45.73 25.63
C LYS A 95 9.33 44.33 26.14
N GLU A 96 8.58 44.22 27.23
CA GLU A 96 8.08 42.94 27.74
C GLU A 96 7.08 42.28 26.77
N THR A 97 6.16 43.06 26.22
CA THR A 97 5.21 42.56 25.20
C THR A 97 5.92 42.08 23.93
N THR A 98 6.93 42.83 23.46
CA THR A 98 7.72 42.43 22.28
C THR A 98 8.47 41.11 22.54
N LEU A 99 9.01 40.93 23.76
CA LEU A 99 9.71 39.70 24.15
C LEU A 99 8.76 38.49 24.20
N ASP A 100 7.51 38.68 24.65
CA ASP A 100 6.52 37.61 24.69
C ASP A 100 6.01 37.23 23.29
N GLU A 101 5.87 38.20 22.37
CA GLU A 101 5.60 37.94 20.95
C GLU A 101 6.74 37.13 20.30
N MET A 102 7.99 37.51 20.56
CA MET A 102 9.16 36.76 20.07
C MET A 102 9.20 35.33 20.62
N LYS A 103 8.91 35.12 21.92
CA LYS A 103 8.83 33.77 22.51
C LYS A 103 7.77 32.93 21.81
N LYS A 104 6.59 33.49 21.57
CA LYS A 104 5.49 32.80 20.91
C LYS A 104 5.90 32.35 19.50
N SER A 105 6.52 33.26 18.74
CA SER A 105 7.00 32.95 17.39
C SER A 105 8.10 31.88 17.40
N LEU A 106 9.02 31.91 18.38
CA LEU A 106 10.06 30.90 18.52
C LEU A 106 9.49 29.52 18.88
N THR A 107 8.49 29.46 19.77
CA THR A 107 7.81 28.20 20.11
C THR A 107 7.14 27.58 18.87
N GLU A 108 6.46 28.39 18.05
CA GLU A 108 5.82 27.90 16.82
C GLU A 108 6.84 27.32 15.82
N VAL A 109 8.03 27.93 15.71
CA VAL A 109 9.14 27.42 14.87
C VAL A 109 9.72 26.11 15.43
N ILE A 110 9.84 25.99 16.76
CA ILE A 110 10.28 24.75 17.43
C ILE A 110 9.30 23.61 17.16
N ASP A 111 8.01 23.84 17.41
CA ASP A 111 6.96 22.84 17.23
C ASP A 111 6.94 22.34 15.77
N THR A 112 7.05 23.26 14.81
CA THR A 112 7.13 22.92 13.38
C THR A 112 8.36 22.06 13.08
N THR A 113 9.53 22.41 13.63
CA THR A 113 10.77 21.67 13.41
C THR A 113 10.73 20.25 14.00
N ASP A 114 10.05 20.07 15.13
CA ASP A 114 9.87 18.77 15.77
C ASP A 114 8.87 17.89 14.98
N GLU A 115 7.80 18.48 14.44
CA GLU A 115 6.88 17.81 13.51
C GLU A 115 7.62 17.34 12.24
N LEU A 116 8.42 18.22 11.61
CA LEU A 116 9.26 17.87 10.46
C LEU A 116 10.26 16.75 10.79
N THR A 117 10.89 16.80 11.97
CA THR A 117 11.81 15.76 12.44
C THR A 117 11.11 14.41 12.52
N THR A 118 9.90 14.39 13.09
CA THR A 118 9.10 13.17 13.26
C THR A 118 8.73 12.59 11.91
N ALA A 119 8.22 13.41 10.98
CA ALA A 119 7.86 12.99 9.62
C ALA A 119 9.06 12.40 8.85
N VAL A 120 10.24 13.04 8.93
CA VAL A 120 11.47 12.52 8.28
C VAL A 120 11.86 11.15 8.86
N ASN A 121 11.74 10.95 10.17
CA ASN A 121 12.05 9.66 10.79
C ASN A 121 11.09 8.54 10.36
N GLU A 122 9.79 8.83 10.23
CA GLU A 122 8.78 7.87 9.75
C GLU A 122 9.02 7.46 8.30
N ILE A 123 9.40 8.42 7.44
CA ILE A 123 9.79 8.16 6.05
C ILE A 123 10.99 7.20 6.01
N LYS A 124 12.03 7.43 6.83
CA LYS A 124 13.22 6.57 6.88
C LYS A 124 12.92 5.15 7.32
N GLN A 125 12.08 4.98 8.34
CA GLN A 125 11.68 3.65 8.79
C GLN A 125 10.92 2.89 7.69
N THR A 126 10.04 3.59 6.99
CA THR A 126 9.27 3.02 5.86
C THR A 126 10.19 2.64 4.71
N GLU A 127 11.16 3.48 4.37
CA GLU A 127 12.15 3.22 3.32
C GLU A 127 13.07 2.04 3.65
N HIS A 128 13.56 1.97 4.90
CA HIS A 128 14.33 0.82 5.39
C HIS A 128 13.54 -0.50 5.25
N TYR A 129 12.26 -0.48 5.63
CA TYR A 129 11.38 -1.64 5.46
C TYR A 129 11.23 -2.04 3.99
N MET A 130 10.93 -1.08 3.11
CA MET A 130 10.79 -1.35 1.68
C MET A 130 12.06 -1.97 1.08
N ASN A 131 13.25 -1.44 1.42
CA ASN A 131 14.52 -1.99 0.96
C ASN A 131 14.75 -3.42 1.46
N LYS A 132 14.46 -3.67 2.74
CA LYS A 132 14.58 -5.02 3.34
C LYS A 132 13.67 -6.02 2.61
N THR A 133 12.41 -5.65 2.38
CA THR A 133 11.41 -6.48 1.70
C THR A 133 11.74 -6.69 0.21
N LEU A 134 12.29 -5.68 -0.46
CA LEU A 134 12.70 -5.82 -1.87
C LEU A 134 13.94 -6.70 -2.03
N ASN A 135 14.84 -6.70 -1.04
CA ASN A 135 16.04 -7.53 -1.02
C ASN A 135 15.74 -9.00 -0.71
N SER A 136 14.63 -9.32 -0.04
CA SER A 136 14.21 -10.71 0.18
C SER A 136 13.57 -11.36 -1.05
N ILE A 137 13.26 -10.60 -2.10
CA ILE A 137 12.79 -11.13 -3.39
C ILE A 137 14.02 -11.55 -4.22
N HIS A 138 14.27 -12.84 -4.38
CA HIS A 138 15.31 -13.36 -5.29
C HIS A 138 14.70 -13.76 -6.63
N ILE A 139 15.07 -13.03 -7.69
CA ILE A 139 14.60 -13.28 -9.08
C ILE A 139 15.33 -14.51 -9.70
N GLN A 140 16.38 -15.01 -9.05
CA GLN A 140 17.18 -16.15 -9.53
C GLN A 140 16.59 -17.53 -9.22
N ASP A 141 15.50 -17.61 -8.44
CA ASP A 141 14.88 -18.88 -8.03
C ASP A 141 13.60 -19.16 -8.81
N ALA A 142 13.67 -19.18 -10.15
CA ALA A 142 12.52 -19.65 -10.94
C ALA A 142 12.30 -21.15 -10.67
N PHE A 143 11.30 -21.47 -9.84
CA PHE A 143 10.89 -22.85 -9.53
C PHE A 143 10.11 -23.52 -10.67
N ASP A 144 9.65 -22.74 -11.66
CA ASP A 144 8.90 -23.24 -12.81
C ASP A 144 9.03 -22.32 -14.05
N CYS A 145 8.39 -22.72 -15.15
CA CYS A 145 8.42 -21.99 -16.42
C CYS A 145 7.43 -20.81 -16.49
N SER A 146 6.65 -20.47 -15.46
CA SER A 146 5.51 -19.55 -15.57
C SER A 146 5.87 -18.14 -16.04
N LEU A 147 7.09 -17.68 -15.77
CA LEU A 147 7.63 -16.40 -16.25
C LEU A 147 8.05 -16.41 -17.74
N LEU A 148 8.07 -17.59 -18.37
CA LEU A 148 8.59 -17.83 -19.72
C LEU A 148 7.46 -17.90 -20.77
N SER A 149 6.47 -17.01 -20.69
CA SER A 149 5.24 -17.03 -21.52
C SER A 149 5.47 -16.86 -23.03
N SER A 150 6.61 -16.28 -23.44
CA SER A 150 7.00 -16.11 -24.85
C SER A 150 8.09 -17.06 -25.32
N TYR A 151 8.59 -17.93 -24.43
CA TYR A 151 9.74 -18.80 -24.70
C TYR A 151 9.30 -20.26 -24.83
N THR A 152 9.94 -20.95 -25.78
CA THR A 152 9.80 -22.40 -25.97
C THR A 152 11.20 -22.99 -26.11
N GLY A 153 11.52 -24.01 -25.31
CA GLY A 153 12.83 -24.67 -25.31
C GLY A 153 13.26 -25.15 -23.93
N VAL A 154 14.49 -25.65 -23.82
CA VAL A 154 15.04 -26.18 -22.56
C VAL A 154 15.59 -25.05 -21.68
N LYS A 155 15.20 -25.06 -20.41
CA LYS A 155 15.69 -24.14 -19.38
C LYS A 155 16.03 -24.85 -18.09
N GLU A 156 16.90 -24.21 -17.31
CA GLU A 156 17.26 -24.66 -15.97
C GLU A 156 16.36 -23.94 -14.95
N ILE A 157 15.79 -24.72 -14.03
CA ILE A 157 14.99 -24.27 -12.89
C ILE A 157 15.61 -24.79 -11.59
N GLN A 158 15.21 -24.24 -10.44
CA GLN A 158 15.59 -24.78 -9.14
C GLN A 158 14.49 -25.72 -8.63
N ALA A 159 14.83 -26.99 -8.39
CA ALA A 159 13.96 -27.99 -7.79
C ALA A 159 14.76 -28.88 -6.84
N ASN A 160 14.18 -29.26 -5.70
CA ASN A 160 14.85 -30.09 -4.69
C ASN A 160 16.26 -29.57 -4.28
N LYS A 161 16.43 -28.24 -4.18
CA LYS A 161 17.72 -27.56 -3.89
C LYS A 161 18.82 -27.82 -4.93
N GLN A 162 18.44 -28.19 -6.16
CA GLN A 162 19.34 -28.47 -7.26
C GLN A 162 18.85 -27.81 -8.54
N ALA A 163 19.79 -27.54 -9.45
CA ALA A 163 19.51 -27.07 -10.79
C ALA A 163 19.00 -28.25 -11.66
N VAL A 164 17.81 -28.11 -12.25
CA VAL A 164 17.16 -29.13 -13.07
C VAL A 164 16.78 -28.56 -14.42
N ARG A 165 17.13 -29.26 -15.49
CA ARG A 165 16.71 -28.89 -16.85
C ARG A 165 15.29 -29.38 -17.12
N VAL A 166 14.45 -28.50 -17.67
CA VAL A 166 13.07 -28.77 -18.06
C VAL A 166 12.77 -28.16 -19.42
N TYR A 167 11.78 -28.71 -20.12
CA TYR A 167 11.25 -28.12 -21.34
C TYR A 167 10.13 -27.15 -21.00
N CYS A 168 10.33 -25.88 -21.32
CA CYS A 168 9.33 -24.83 -21.18
C CYS A 168 8.63 -24.60 -22.52
N ASN A 169 7.31 -24.41 -22.50
CA ASN A 169 6.56 -24.02 -23.68
C ASN A 169 5.52 -22.95 -23.31
N ARG A 170 5.82 -21.70 -23.63
CA ARG A 170 4.95 -20.54 -23.41
C ARG A 170 4.36 -20.51 -22.00
N GLY A 171 5.23 -20.66 -21.01
CA GLY A 171 4.87 -20.63 -19.60
C GLY A 171 4.59 -22.02 -18.98
N TRP A 172 4.24 -23.01 -19.79
CA TRP A 172 4.05 -24.38 -19.30
C TRP A 172 5.38 -25.09 -19.10
N MET A 173 5.47 -25.89 -18.05
CA MET A 173 6.61 -26.75 -17.77
C MET A 173 6.23 -28.20 -18.03
N SER A 174 6.83 -28.83 -19.04
CA SER A 174 6.65 -30.27 -19.24
C SER A 174 7.33 -31.03 -18.09
N ILE A 175 6.66 -32.07 -17.59
CA ILE A 175 7.16 -32.97 -16.54
C ILE A 175 7.42 -34.37 -17.09
N ALA A 176 6.77 -34.73 -18.21
CA ALA A 176 7.04 -35.94 -18.97
C ALA A 176 6.69 -35.75 -20.45
N ARG A 177 7.53 -36.26 -21.36
CA ARG A 177 7.29 -36.21 -22.81
C ARG A 177 7.59 -37.54 -23.47
N ARG A 178 6.68 -38.00 -24.34
CA ARG A 178 6.80 -39.17 -25.22
C ARG A 178 6.37 -38.78 -26.62
N PHE A 179 7.11 -39.10 -27.66
CA PHE A 179 6.72 -38.85 -29.05
C PHE A 179 7.50 -39.66 -30.11
N ASP A 180 8.59 -40.34 -29.76
CA ASP A 180 9.44 -41.07 -30.71
C ASP A 180 9.97 -42.43 -30.20
N GLY A 181 9.75 -42.77 -28.93
CA GLY A 181 10.20 -44.03 -28.34
C GLY A 181 11.72 -44.12 -28.13
N SER A 182 12.45 -42.99 -28.18
CA SER A 182 13.90 -42.95 -28.01
C SER A 182 14.37 -43.26 -26.59
N VAL A 183 13.47 -43.18 -25.60
CA VAL A 183 13.79 -43.43 -24.19
C VAL A 183 12.93 -44.58 -23.66
N ASP A 184 13.58 -45.52 -22.98
CA ASP A 184 12.90 -46.58 -22.25
C ASP A 184 12.29 -46.04 -20.95
N PHE A 185 11.02 -46.34 -20.72
CA PHE A 185 10.26 -45.96 -19.51
C PHE A 185 10.00 -47.17 -18.59
N TYR A 186 10.37 -48.40 -18.97
CA TYR A 186 10.26 -49.55 -18.08
C TYR A 186 11.45 -49.60 -17.11
N ARG A 187 11.43 -48.71 -16.12
CA ARG A 187 12.55 -48.43 -15.21
C ARG A 187 12.24 -48.71 -13.74
N ASN A 188 13.30 -48.88 -12.96
CA ASN A 188 13.23 -49.14 -11.52
C ASN A 188 12.81 -47.89 -10.73
N TRP A 189 12.55 -48.06 -9.43
CA TRP A 189 12.18 -46.97 -8.53
C TRP A 189 13.19 -45.83 -8.51
N SER A 190 14.49 -46.16 -8.43
CA SER A 190 15.57 -45.17 -8.34
C SER A 190 15.62 -44.26 -9.56
N ASP A 191 15.44 -44.81 -10.76
CA ASP A 191 15.40 -44.03 -12.00
C ASP A 191 14.19 -43.07 -12.01
N TYR A 192 13.01 -43.53 -11.59
CA TYR A 192 11.82 -42.69 -11.48
C TYR A 192 11.95 -41.61 -10.40
N GLN A 193 12.65 -41.91 -9.31
CA GLN A 193 12.94 -40.95 -8.26
C GLN A 193 13.79 -39.78 -8.77
N HIS A 194 14.89 -40.08 -9.48
CA HIS A 194 15.84 -39.07 -9.97
C HIS A 194 15.45 -38.42 -11.31
N GLY A 195 14.66 -39.10 -12.12
CA GLY A 195 14.34 -38.68 -13.49
C GLY A 195 15.33 -39.20 -14.52
N PHE A 196 14.93 -39.18 -15.79
CA PHE A 196 15.70 -39.74 -16.90
C PHE A 196 15.31 -39.13 -18.24
N GLY A 197 16.14 -39.33 -19.27
CA GLY A 197 15.96 -38.78 -20.62
C GLY A 197 16.56 -37.38 -20.79
N ASP A 198 16.26 -36.71 -21.91
CA ASP A 198 16.71 -35.34 -22.19
C ASP A 198 15.48 -34.42 -22.44
N PRO A 199 15.35 -33.28 -21.75
CA PRO A 199 14.26 -32.33 -21.97
C PRO A 199 14.09 -31.82 -23.42
N SER A 200 15.13 -31.90 -24.24
CA SER A 200 15.10 -31.61 -25.68
C SER A 200 14.37 -32.70 -26.49
N GLY A 201 14.24 -33.91 -25.92
CA GLY A 201 13.55 -35.08 -26.48
C GLY A 201 12.53 -35.70 -25.51
N GLU A 202 12.49 -37.03 -25.43
CA GLU A 202 11.70 -37.75 -24.42
C GLU A 202 12.40 -37.74 -23.07
N TYR A 203 11.62 -37.50 -22.01
CA TYR A 203 12.15 -37.48 -20.64
C TYR A 203 11.05 -37.54 -19.59
N PHE A 204 11.47 -37.79 -18.35
CA PHE A 204 10.70 -37.60 -17.13
C PHE A 204 11.52 -36.82 -16.12
N ILE A 205 10.94 -35.79 -15.51
CA ILE A 205 11.64 -34.85 -14.61
C ILE A 205 12.15 -35.50 -13.30
N GLY A 206 11.60 -36.64 -12.91
CA GLY A 206 11.90 -37.31 -11.63
C GLY A 206 10.90 -36.95 -10.54
N LEU A 207 10.53 -37.94 -9.72
CA LEU A 207 9.51 -37.80 -8.67
C LEU A 207 9.97 -36.87 -7.54
N ASP A 208 11.25 -36.85 -7.18
CA ASP A 208 11.77 -35.92 -6.16
C ASP A 208 11.62 -34.46 -6.60
N ASN A 209 11.94 -34.19 -7.87
CA ASN A 209 11.80 -32.85 -8.45
C ASN A 209 10.33 -32.46 -8.58
N LEU A 210 9.47 -33.40 -9.01
CA LEU A 210 8.04 -33.17 -9.18
C LEU A 210 7.33 -32.92 -7.84
N ALA A 211 7.66 -33.70 -6.81
CA ALA A 211 7.16 -33.52 -5.45
C ALA A 211 7.64 -32.20 -4.85
N ALA A 212 8.91 -31.84 -5.08
CA ALA A 212 9.42 -30.54 -4.66
C ALA A 212 8.64 -29.41 -5.34
N VAL A 213 8.55 -29.37 -6.67
CA VAL A 213 7.84 -28.30 -7.39
C VAL A 213 6.38 -28.19 -6.96
N THR A 214 5.64 -29.30 -6.99
CA THR A 214 4.21 -29.31 -6.64
C THR A 214 3.92 -29.14 -5.15
N GLY A 215 4.93 -29.26 -4.28
CA GLY A 215 4.85 -28.90 -2.87
C GLY A 215 5.04 -27.40 -2.59
N HIS A 216 5.67 -26.65 -3.50
CA HIS A 216 5.90 -25.20 -3.32
C HIS A 216 4.69 -24.33 -3.66
N SER A 217 3.85 -24.77 -4.60
CA SER A 217 2.68 -24.00 -5.06
C SER A 217 1.58 -24.93 -5.57
N ARG A 218 0.42 -24.36 -5.88
CA ARG A 218 -0.68 -25.10 -6.51
C ARG A 218 -0.50 -25.08 -8.01
N TYR A 219 -0.46 -26.27 -8.62
CA TYR A 219 -0.33 -26.43 -10.06
C TYR A 219 -1.60 -27.03 -10.65
N ARG A 220 -1.92 -26.61 -11.87
CA ARG A 220 -2.76 -27.38 -12.77
C ARG A 220 -1.90 -28.30 -13.62
N LEU A 221 -2.42 -29.49 -13.91
CA LEU A 221 -1.83 -30.44 -14.84
C LEU A 221 -2.61 -30.42 -16.15
N ARG A 222 -1.89 -30.41 -17.27
CA ARG A 222 -2.45 -30.65 -18.60
C ARG A 222 -1.70 -31.81 -19.24
N ILE A 223 -2.45 -32.78 -19.73
CA ILE A 223 -1.96 -33.94 -20.48
C ILE A 223 -2.45 -33.76 -21.91
N GLU A 224 -1.53 -33.52 -22.83
CA GLU A 224 -1.82 -33.50 -24.27
C GLU A 224 -1.47 -34.84 -24.88
N LEU A 225 -2.41 -35.39 -25.65
CA LEU A 225 -2.32 -36.71 -26.27
C LEU A 225 -2.52 -36.54 -27.78
N THR A 226 -1.64 -37.12 -28.58
CA THR A 226 -1.73 -37.11 -30.04
C THR A 226 -1.93 -38.53 -30.57
N SER A 227 -2.94 -38.73 -31.42
CA SER A 227 -3.17 -40.00 -32.11
C SER A 227 -2.30 -40.12 -33.37
N TRP A 228 -2.05 -41.35 -33.78
CA TRP A 228 -1.55 -41.67 -35.12
C TRP A 228 -2.58 -41.27 -36.17
N GLY A 229 -2.11 -40.69 -37.26
CA GLY A 229 -2.92 -40.46 -38.44
C GLY A 229 -2.86 -41.63 -39.42
N ASN A 230 -3.93 -41.84 -40.17
CA ASN A 230 -3.99 -42.72 -41.33
C ASN A 230 -4.78 -42.02 -42.46
N GLU A 231 -4.97 -42.71 -43.59
CA GLU A 231 -5.65 -42.15 -44.77
C GLU A 231 -7.09 -41.67 -44.49
N SER A 232 -7.77 -42.24 -43.50
CA SER A 232 -9.16 -41.90 -43.14
C SER A 232 -9.27 -40.99 -41.91
N HIS A 233 -8.20 -40.84 -41.12
CA HIS A 233 -8.19 -40.04 -39.89
C HIS A 233 -6.86 -39.27 -39.78
N PRO A 234 -6.83 -37.96 -40.07
CA PRO A 234 -5.64 -37.16 -39.84
C PRO A 234 -5.41 -37.08 -38.33
N GLY A 235 -4.26 -37.54 -37.84
CA GLY A 235 -3.98 -37.68 -36.41
C GLY A 235 -4.35 -36.42 -35.63
N GLU A 236 -5.08 -36.59 -34.53
CA GLU A 236 -5.66 -35.51 -33.74
C GLU A 236 -4.86 -35.29 -32.46
N THR A 237 -4.94 -34.09 -31.88
CA THR A 237 -4.44 -33.84 -30.52
C THR A 237 -5.59 -33.43 -29.61
N LYS A 238 -5.72 -34.12 -28.49
CA LYS A 238 -6.71 -33.81 -27.44
C LYS A 238 -6.00 -33.61 -26.11
N TYR A 239 -6.73 -33.10 -25.13
CA TYR A 239 -6.17 -32.84 -23.81
C TYR A 239 -7.10 -33.23 -22.67
N ALA A 240 -6.50 -33.55 -21.53
CA ALA A 240 -7.13 -33.65 -20.21
C ALA A 240 -6.42 -32.65 -19.29
N GLU A 241 -7.17 -31.83 -18.56
CA GLU A 241 -6.66 -30.80 -17.66
C GLU A 241 -7.29 -30.97 -16.27
N TYR A 242 -6.46 -30.88 -15.24
CA TYR A 242 -6.84 -31.01 -13.83
C TYR A 242 -6.41 -29.73 -13.12
N GLU A 243 -7.38 -28.99 -12.56
CA GLU A 243 -7.11 -27.69 -11.95
C GLU A 243 -6.14 -27.80 -10.77
N ARG A 244 -6.23 -28.89 -9.99
CA ARG A 244 -5.31 -29.19 -8.90
C ARG A 244 -4.54 -30.45 -9.21
N PHE A 245 -3.23 -30.35 -9.12
CA PHE A 245 -2.30 -31.44 -9.26
C PHE A 245 -1.16 -31.31 -8.27
N SER A 246 -0.89 -32.37 -7.53
CA SER A 246 0.34 -32.50 -6.74
C SER A 246 0.77 -33.95 -6.58
N VAL A 247 2.04 -34.12 -6.23
CA VAL A 247 2.67 -35.41 -5.94
C VAL A 247 3.26 -35.34 -4.55
N GLY A 248 2.95 -36.33 -3.70
CA GLY A 248 3.52 -36.47 -2.36
C GLY A 248 5.04 -36.67 -2.39
N ASN A 249 5.71 -36.64 -1.24
CA ASN A 249 7.13 -36.97 -1.15
C ASN A 249 7.35 -38.49 -1.11
N GLU A 250 8.61 -38.93 -1.04
CA GLU A 250 8.94 -40.36 -0.98
C GLU A 250 8.32 -41.08 0.23
N ALA A 251 8.24 -40.40 1.38
CA ALA A 251 7.64 -40.96 2.60
C ALA A 251 6.13 -41.26 2.43
N ASP A 252 5.46 -40.55 1.52
CA ASP A 252 4.07 -40.81 1.11
C ASP A 252 4.01 -41.58 -0.24
N ASN A 253 5.09 -42.27 -0.62
CA ASN A 253 5.23 -43.03 -1.86
C ASN A 253 4.78 -42.26 -3.11
N TYR A 254 5.09 -40.95 -3.16
CA TYR A 254 4.74 -40.05 -4.25
C TYR A 254 3.25 -40.09 -4.64
N ARG A 255 2.37 -40.13 -3.63
CA ARG A 255 0.92 -40.15 -3.80
C ARG A 255 0.42 -39.08 -4.79
N LEU A 256 -0.42 -39.48 -5.74
CA LEU A 256 -1.08 -38.56 -6.67
C LEU A 256 -2.23 -37.83 -6.01
N ARG A 257 -2.34 -36.52 -6.27
CA ARG A 257 -3.56 -35.75 -6.04
C ARG A 257 -4.01 -35.06 -7.33
N VAL A 258 -5.24 -35.29 -7.76
CA VAL A 258 -5.86 -34.64 -8.92
C VAL A 258 -7.32 -34.28 -8.64
N GLU A 259 -7.73 -33.06 -8.99
CA GLU A 259 -9.11 -32.60 -8.82
C GLU A 259 -9.56 -31.70 -9.99
N SER A 260 -10.87 -31.50 -10.12
CA SER A 260 -11.50 -30.58 -11.10
C SER A 260 -11.08 -30.85 -12.55
N TYR A 261 -11.40 -32.04 -13.06
CA TYR A 261 -11.14 -32.40 -14.45
C TYR A 261 -11.92 -31.51 -15.44
N SER A 262 -11.26 -31.18 -16.55
CA SER A 262 -11.84 -30.67 -17.78
C SER A 262 -11.04 -31.17 -18.99
N GLY A 263 -11.60 -31.15 -20.19
CA GLY A 263 -10.86 -31.48 -21.42
C GLY A 263 -11.62 -32.32 -22.42
N THR A 264 -10.99 -32.56 -23.56
CA THR A 264 -11.57 -33.25 -24.72
C THR A 264 -11.14 -34.71 -24.87
N ALA A 265 -10.13 -35.16 -24.11
CA ALA A 265 -9.61 -36.53 -24.16
C ALA A 265 -10.39 -37.53 -23.27
N GLY A 266 -11.35 -37.05 -22.47
CA GLY A 266 -12.02 -37.87 -21.44
C GLY A 266 -11.14 -38.08 -20.20
N ASP A 267 -11.75 -38.42 -19.08
CA ASP A 267 -11.07 -38.45 -17.78
C ASP A 267 -10.57 -39.85 -17.41
N SER A 268 -9.31 -40.15 -17.70
CA SER A 268 -8.68 -41.44 -17.38
C SER A 268 -7.71 -41.38 -16.20
N LEU A 269 -7.70 -40.29 -15.42
CA LEU A 269 -6.79 -40.10 -14.29
C LEU A 269 -7.49 -39.80 -12.95
N SER A 270 -8.67 -39.19 -12.90
CA SER A 270 -9.32 -38.88 -11.60
C SER A 270 -9.58 -40.11 -10.74
N TYR A 271 -9.87 -41.27 -11.34
CA TYR A 271 -10.01 -42.54 -10.63
C TYR A 271 -8.70 -43.06 -10.01
N ARG A 272 -7.57 -42.39 -10.26
CA ARG A 272 -6.25 -42.65 -9.67
C ARG A 272 -5.89 -41.61 -8.61
N ASP A 273 -6.78 -40.68 -8.28
CA ASP A 273 -6.57 -39.78 -7.14
C ASP A 273 -6.28 -40.60 -5.88
N ASN A 274 -5.35 -40.09 -5.07
CA ASN A 274 -4.89 -40.70 -3.82
C ASN A 274 -4.10 -42.02 -3.97
N MET A 275 -3.80 -42.48 -5.18
CA MET A 275 -3.00 -43.69 -5.43
C MET A 275 -1.50 -43.44 -5.26
N LEU A 276 -0.78 -44.49 -4.89
CA LEU A 276 0.67 -44.48 -4.69
C LEU A 276 1.40 -44.81 -6.00
N PHE A 277 2.59 -44.25 -6.18
CA PHE A 277 3.40 -44.55 -7.36
C PHE A 277 3.98 -45.96 -7.26
N THR A 278 3.96 -46.72 -8.36
CA THR A 278 4.38 -48.12 -8.39
C THR A 278 5.33 -48.38 -9.57
N THR A 279 6.45 -49.06 -9.32
CA THR A 279 7.41 -49.56 -10.32
C THR A 279 7.48 -51.08 -10.26
N TYR A 280 8.14 -51.73 -11.23
CA TYR A 280 8.25 -53.20 -11.24
C TYR A 280 8.98 -53.76 -10.02
N ASP A 281 9.85 -52.96 -9.39
CA ASP A 281 10.65 -53.32 -8.21
C ASP A 281 10.10 -52.75 -6.90
N ARG A 282 9.02 -51.95 -6.92
CA ARG A 282 8.35 -51.42 -5.73
C ARG A 282 6.82 -51.36 -5.94
N GLU A 283 6.16 -52.41 -5.46
CA GLU A 283 4.70 -52.59 -5.52
C GLU A 283 3.98 -51.76 -4.45
N ASN A 284 3.28 -50.70 -4.86
CA ASN A 284 2.45 -49.87 -3.98
C ASN A 284 0.98 -49.80 -4.46
N ASP A 285 0.62 -50.60 -5.45
CA ASP A 285 -0.74 -50.65 -5.98
C ASP A 285 -1.66 -51.51 -5.09
N LEU A 286 -2.97 -51.52 -5.38
CA LEU A 286 -3.98 -52.20 -4.56
C LEU A 286 -4.33 -53.59 -5.11
N HIS A 287 -3.67 -54.05 -6.18
CA HIS A 287 -3.98 -55.31 -6.81
C HIS A 287 -3.36 -56.48 -6.03
N ARG A 288 -4.19 -57.47 -5.64
CA ARG A 288 -3.79 -58.50 -4.67
C ARG A 288 -2.87 -59.61 -5.20
N LYS A 289 -2.72 -59.73 -6.51
CA LYS A 289 -2.15 -60.94 -7.16
C LYS A 289 -1.20 -60.64 -8.32
N LEU A 290 -1.02 -59.37 -8.67
CA LEU A 290 -0.33 -58.95 -9.89
C LEU A 290 0.27 -57.58 -9.63
N ASN A 291 1.58 -57.44 -9.85
CA ASN A 291 2.22 -56.14 -9.88
C ASN A 291 1.85 -55.45 -11.20
N CYS A 292 1.08 -54.37 -11.11
CA CYS A 292 0.58 -53.70 -12.30
C CYS A 292 1.69 -53.04 -13.13
N ALA A 293 2.79 -52.60 -12.51
CA ALA A 293 3.90 -52.04 -13.25
C ALA A 293 4.68 -53.10 -14.04
N GLU A 294 4.78 -54.32 -13.51
CA GLU A 294 5.36 -55.45 -14.25
C GLU A 294 4.46 -55.92 -15.39
N ALA A 295 3.15 -55.95 -15.17
CA ALA A 295 2.17 -56.38 -16.16
C ALA A 295 1.99 -55.37 -17.31
N MET A 296 2.00 -54.08 -17.00
CA MET A 296 1.76 -53.00 -17.97
C MET A 296 3.07 -52.44 -18.57
N LYS A 297 4.23 -52.97 -18.16
CA LYS A 297 5.58 -52.57 -18.59
C LYS A 297 5.84 -51.06 -18.48
N GLY A 298 5.34 -50.44 -17.42
CA GLY A 298 5.53 -49.01 -17.13
C GLY A 298 5.25 -48.71 -15.66
N ALA A 299 5.80 -47.63 -15.14
CA ALA A 299 5.45 -47.18 -13.79
C ALA A 299 4.26 -46.21 -13.83
N TRP A 300 3.41 -46.26 -12.81
CA TRP A 300 2.27 -45.34 -12.73
C TRP A 300 1.66 -45.30 -11.32
N TRP A 301 0.70 -44.39 -11.13
CA TRP A 301 -0.22 -44.40 -9.99
C TRP A 301 -1.33 -45.43 -10.21
N TYR A 302 -0.98 -46.71 -10.11
CA TYR A 302 -1.91 -47.82 -10.30
C TYR A 302 -2.83 -48.01 -9.07
N MET A 303 -4.05 -48.51 -9.32
CA MET A 303 -4.97 -48.96 -8.25
C MET A 303 -5.23 -50.46 -8.41
N TRP A 304 -6.07 -50.83 -9.37
CA TRP A 304 -6.23 -52.20 -9.90
C TRP A 304 -5.75 -52.16 -11.34
N CYS A 305 -4.47 -51.84 -11.49
CA CYS A 305 -3.80 -51.46 -12.73
C CYS A 305 -4.40 -50.17 -13.34
N ALA A 306 -4.48 -50.05 -14.66
CA ALA A 306 -4.58 -48.75 -15.31
C ALA A 306 -5.81 -48.56 -16.22
N MET A 307 -6.37 -47.35 -16.13
CA MET A 307 -7.19 -46.73 -17.20
C MET A 307 -6.34 -45.75 -18.01
N SER A 308 -5.12 -45.46 -17.53
CA SER A 308 -4.11 -44.65 -18.20
C SER A 308 -2.76 -45.24 -17.85
N ASN A 309 -1.85 -45.33 -18.83
CA ASN A 309 -0.47 -45.76 -18.63
C ASN A 309 0.41 -44.95 -19.58
N LEU A 310 0.69 -43.69 -19.23
CA LEU A 310 1.44 -42.79 -20.12
C LEU A 310 2.93 -43.16 -20.20
N PHE A 311 3.40 -44.00 -19.28
CA PHE A 311 4.77 -44.49 -19.20
C PHE A 311 4.93 -45.92 -19.72
N GLY A 312 3.91 -46.48 -20.38
CA GLY A 312 4.03 -47.78 -21.05
C GLY A 312 4.98 -47.75 -22.25
N PRO A 313 5.23 -48.92 -22.86
CA PRO A 313 6.02 -49.06 -24.08
C PRO A 313 5.48 -48.21 -25.25
N TYR A 314 6.39 -47.66 -26.04
CA TYR A 314 6.03 -46.84 -27.20
C TYR A 314 5.76 -47.75 -28.41
N ILE A 315 4.49 -48.01 -28.72
CA ILE A 315 4.10 -48.86 -29.85
C ILE A 315 3.81 -48.02 -31.09
N GLN A 316 4.68 -48.15 -32.10
CA GLN A 316 4.52 -47.44 -33.37
C GLN A 316 3.26 -47.90 -34.11
N GLY A 317 2.50 -46.94 -34.66
CA GLY A 317 1.26 -47.21 -35.41
C GLY A 317 0.04 -47.51 -34.54
N GLY A 318 0.16 -47.48 -33.22
CA GLY A 318 -0.98 -47.48 -32.29
C GLY A 318 -1.64 -48.83 -32.01
N ASN A 319 -1.14 -49.91 -32.62
CA ASN A 319 -1.72 -51.25 -32.48
C ASN A 319 -1.41 -51.87 -31.11
N CYS A 320 -2.29 -51.65 -30.14
CA CYS A 320 -2.19 -52.19 -28.79
C CYS A 320 -3.38 -53.10 -28.51
N THR A 321 -3.14 -54.24 -27.86
CA THR A 321 -4.16 -55.27 -27.59
C THR A 321 -4.49 -55.34 -26.11
N SER A 322 -5.73 -55.70 -25.80
CA SER A 322 -6.21 -55.91 -24.43
C SER A 322 -5.45 -56.99 -23.65
N LEU A 323 -4.86 -57.95 -24.36
CA LEU A 323 -4.06 -59.04 -23.79
C LEU A 323 -2.67 -58.61 -23.29
N SER A 324 -2.15 -57.49 -23.80
CA SER A 324 -0.86 -56.95 -23.37
C SER A 324 -1.07 -55.77 -22.41
N GLY A 325 -1.86 -54.75 -22.79
CA GLY A 325 -1.92 -53.49 -22.02
C GLY A 325 -0.56 -52.74 -21.92
N GLU A 326 0.50 -53.32 -22.51
CA GLU A 326 1.88 -52.85 -22.54
C GLU A 326 2.05 -51.75 -23.59
N CYS A 327 1.36 -50.63 -23.41
CA CYS A 327 1.48 -49.49 -24.32
C CYS A 327 1.07 -48.16 -23.66
N ILE A 328 1.19 -47.07 -24.41
CA ILE A 328 0.75 -45.74 -23.97
C ILE A 328 -0.78 -45.62 -24.08
N ILE A 329 -1.51 -45.89 -22.99
CA ILE A 329 -2.99 -45.90 -23.00
C ILE A 329 -3.64 -44.70 -22.32
N TRP A 330 -4.84 -44.35 -22.81
CA TRP A 330 -5.79 -43.43 -22.21
C TRP A 330 -7.22 -43.91 -22.51
N TYR A 331 -7.90 -44.50 -21.54
CA TYR A 331 -9.10 -45.32 -21.75
C TYR A 331 -10.27 -44.61 -22.47
N HIS A 332 -10.51 -43.33 -22.19
CA HIS A 332 -11.75 -42.64 -22.60
C HIS A 332 -11.75 -42.03 -24.01
N TRP A 333 -10.65 -42.09 -24.76
CA TRP A 333 -10.57 -41.53 -26.13
C TRP A 333 -10.60 -42.58 -27.28
N PRO A 334 -9.95 -43.76 -27.16
CA PRO A 334 -9.80 -44.75 -28.24
C PRO A 334 -11.08 -45.26 -28.90
N GLU A 335 -12.24 -45.19 -28.24
CA GLU A 335 -13.53 -45.64 -28.77
C GLU A 335 -13.88 -44.98 -30.13
N LYS A 336 -13.33 -43.79 -30.40
CA LYS A 336 -13.53 -43.04 -31.66
C LYS A 336 -12.46 -43.28 -32.73
N LEU A 337 -11.44 -44.11 -32.45
CA LEU A 337 -10.27 -44.32 -33.32
C LEU A 337 -10.28 -45.68 -34.05
N GLY A 338 -11.34 -46.49 -33.90
CA GLY A 338 -11.47 -47.77 -34.60
C GLY A 338 -10.54 -48.87 -34.11
N SER A 339 -10.10 -48.80 -32.84
CA SER A 339 -9.28 -49.86 -32.25
C SER A 339 -10.03 -51.20 -32.21
N PRO A 340 -9.38 -52.35 -32.52
CA PRO A 340 -10.01 -53.67 -32.48
C PRO A 340 -10.63 -54.03 -31.12
N ASP A 341 -10.07 -53.50 -30.03
CA ASP A 341 -10.47 -53.78 -28.65
C ASP A 341 -11.12 -52.58 -27.95
N ASN A 342 -11.66 -51.60 -28.70
CA ASN A 342 -12.40 -50.37 -28.31
C ASN A 342 -11.74 -49.42 -27.27
N HIS A 343 -10.77 -49.87 -26.47
CA HIS A 343 -10.17 -49.14 -25.35
C HIS A 343 -8.64 -49.18 -25.34
N TYR A 344 -8.02 -50.04 -26.15
CA TYR A 344 -6.56 -50.24 -26.20
C TYR A 344 -5.99 -49.62 -27.47
N TYR A 345 -5.21 -48.55 -27.31
CA TYR A 345 -4.59 -47.82 -28.40
C TYR A 345 -3.34 -47.15 -27.86
N SER A 346 -2.21 -47.28 -28.57
CA SER A 346 -0.96 -46.62 -28.18
C SER A 346 -0.86 -45.23 -28.79
N PHE A 347 -0.86 -44.18 -27.97
CA PHE A 347 -0.75 -42.81 -28.46
C PHE A 347 0.61 -42.51 -29.10
N LYS A 348 0.59 -41.66 -30.14
CA LYS A 348 1.79 -41.22 -30.88
C LYS A 348 2.63 -40.24 -30.07
N ALA A 349 1.98 -39.34 -29.35
CA ALA A 349 2.69 -38.41 -28.48
C ALA A 349 1.90 -38.11 -27.20
N VAL A 350 2.63 -37.85 -26.12
CA VAL A 350 2.14 -37.46 -24.81
C VAL A 350 3.03 -36.34 -24.27
N ASP A 351 2.42 -35.25 -23.83
CA ASP A 351 3.09 -34.18 -23.08
C ASP A 351 2.30 -33.93 -21.79
N MET A 352 2.84 -34.38 -20.66
CA MET A 352 2.35 -34.04 -19.34
C MET A 352 3.06 -32.76 -18.91
N LYS A 353 2.31 -31.70 -18.65
CA LYS A 353 2.86 -30.38 -18.32
C LYS A 353 2.05 -29.69 -17.24
N ILE A 354 2.73 -28.92 -16.41
CA ILE A 354 2.13 -28.19 -15.31
C ILE A 354 2.28 -26.68 -15.48
N TYR A 355 1.34 -25.96 -14.89
CA TYR A 355 1.34 -24.50 -14.83
C TYR A 355 0.83 -24.09 -13.45
N PRO A 356 1.47 -23.13 -12.75
CA PRO A 356 0.99 -22.71 -11.45
C PRO A 356 -0.37 -22.01 -11.60
N LEU A 357 -1.35 -22.39 -10.76
CA LEU A 357 -2.64 -21.71 -10.69
C LEU A 357 -2.49 -20.25 -10.27
N TYR A 358 -1.43 -19.96 -9.50
CA TYR A 358 -1.04 -18.62 -9.09
C TYR A 358 0.38 -18.32 -9.58
N PRO A 359 0.56 -17.91 -10.86
CA PRO A 359 1.86 -17.46 -11.36
C PRO A 359 2.42 -16.34 -10.48
N LEU A 360 3.75 -16.22 -10.36
CA LEU A 360 4.51 -15.33 -9.47
C LEU A 360 3.99 -13.89 -9.28
N HIS A 361 3.18 -13.35 -10.19
CA HIS A 361 2.42 -12.11 -10.00
C HIS A 361 1.50 -12.12 -8.76
N LEU A 362 0.98 -13.28 -8.34
CA LEU A 362 0.10 -13.40 -7.16
C LEU A 362 0.86 -13.79 -5.88
N GLN A 363 2.04 -14.41 -6.00
CA GLN A 363 2.89 -14.76 -4.85
C GLN A 363 3.53 -13.51 -4.20
N TYR A 364 3.87 -12.51 -5.01
CA TYR A 364 4.36 -11.21 -4.53
C TYR A 364 3.30 -10.11 -4.57
N GLY A 365 2.09 -10.35 -5.08
CA GLY A 365 1.06 -9.31 -5.26
C GLY A 365 0.73 -8.52 -3.99
N GLY A 366 0.69 -9.19 -2.83
CA GLY A 366 0.55 -8.53 -1.53
C GLY A 366 1.73 -7.63 -1.19
N ILE A 367 2.97 -8.11 -1.41
CA ILE A 367 4.20 -7.33 -1.21
C ILE A 367 4.28 -6.15 -2.17
N VAL A 368 3.85 -6.33 -3.43
CA VAL A 368 3.81 -5.27 -4.45
C VAL A 368 2.83 -4.18 -4.05
N GLU A 369 1.61 -4.53 -3.63
CA GLU A 369 0.63 -3.54 -3.18
C GLU A 369 1.02 -2.87 -1.86
N GLU A 370 1.67 -3.60 -0.96
CA GLU A 370 2.21 -3.04 0.27
C GLU A 370 3.31 -2.00 -0.01
N ILE A 371 4.28 -2.32 -0.88
CA ILE A 371 5.33 -1.36 -1.29
C ILE A 371 4.70 -0.15 -1.99
N ARG A 372 3.73 -0.34 -2.88
CA ARG A 372 3.01 0.78 -3.53
C ARG A 372 2.30 1.68 -2.52
N ARG A 373 1.62 1.10 -1.53
CA ARG A 373 0.93 1.85 -0.48
C ARG A 373 1.92 2.65 0.36
N LYS A 374 3.06 2.06 0.71
CA LYS A 374 4.13 2.74 1.46
C LYS A 374 4.82 3.82 0.63
N GLN A 375 5.02 3.63 -0.67
CA GLN A 375 5.52 4.68 -1.57
C GLN A 375 4.58 5.89 -1.63
N LYS A 376 3.26 5.66 -1.76
CA LYS A 376 2.27 6.74 -1.72
C LYS A 376 2.28 7.50 -0.39
N LEU A 377 2.52 6.78 0.71
CA LEU A 377 2.64 7.41 2.03
C LEU A 377 3.88 8.33 2.10
N ILE A 378 5.02 7.87 1.59
CA ILE A 378 6.23 8.72 1.50
C ILE A 378 6.00 9.93 0.61
N GLU A 379 5.38 9.76 -0.56
CA GLU A 379 5.04 10.89 -1.45
C GLU A 379 4.10 11.89 -0.76
N PHE A 380 3.13 11.41 0.02
CA PHE A 380 2.24 12.24 0.81
C PHE A 380 3.01 13.06 1.85
N HIS A 381 3.87 12.42 2.66
CA HIS A 381 4.67 13.13 3.66
C HIS A 381 5.67 14.11 3.03
N LEU A 382 6.30 13.76 1.91
CA LEU A 382 7.19 14.67 1.17
C LEU A 382 6.45 15.90 0.66
N LYS A 383 5.22 15.73 0.16
CA LYS A 383 4.36 16.84 -0.28
C LYS A 383 3.93 17.72 0.89
N ASP A 384 3.63 17.12 2.05
CA ASP A 384 3.32 17.86 3.28
C ASP A 384 4.50 18.70 3.74
N ILE A 385 5.71 18.11 3.78
CA ILE A 385 6.95 18.83 4.11
C ILE A 385 7.24 19.95 3.11
N GLU A 386 7.09 19.72 1.80
CA GLU A 386 7.23 20.76 0.78
C GLU A 386 6.22 21.89 0.96
N GLY A 387 4.97 21.58 1.33
CA GLY A 387 3.92 22.55 1.65
C GLY A 387 4.23 23.37 2.90
N GLN A 388 4.79 22.74 3.93
CA GLN A 388 5.25 23.42 5.15
C GLN A 388 6.43 24.38 4.89
N LEU A 389 7.16 24.21 3.79
CA LEU A 389 8.27 25.07 3.37
C LEU A 389 7.86 26.15 2.36
N ALA A 390 6.63 26.10 1.82
CA ALA A 390 6.10 27.04 0.84
C ALA A 390 5.12 28.04 1.47
N THR A 391 5.16 29.29 1.01
CA THR A 391 4.23 30.35 1.46
C THR A 391 3.12 30.57 0.43
N TYR A 392 1.86 30.45 0.85
CA TYR A 392 0.67 30.64 0.02
C TYR A 392 -0.11 31.89 0.45
N GLN A 393 -0.92 32.48 -0.43
CA GLN A 393 -1.75 33.63 -0.05
C GLN A 393 -2.96 33.20 0.80
N ASP A 394 -3.56 32.05 0.48
CA ASP A 394 -4.59 31.35 1.25
C ASP A 394 -4.71 29.89 0.76
N CYS A 395 -5.58 29.09 1.41
CA CYS A 395 -5.76 27.68 1.05
C CYS A 395 -6.40 27.45 -0.33
N SER A 396 -6.93 28.47 -1.01
CA SER A 396 -7.53 28.30 -2.35
C SER A 396 -6.51 28.00 -3.44
N GLU A 397 -5.22 28.26 -3.18
CA GLU A 397 -4.12 27.86 -4.08
C GLU A 397 -3.80 26.37 -4.00
N THR A 398 -4.37 25.65 -3.02
CA THR A 398 -4.01 24.28 -2.70
C THR A 398 -5.24 23.36 -2.60
N PHE A 399 -6.05 23.30 -3.66
CA PHE A 399 -7.26 22.46 -3.70
C PHE A 399 -6.97 20.96 -3.53
N ASP A 400 -5.82 20.48 -4.02
CA ASP A 400 -5.40 19.06 -3.90
C ASP A 400 -4.54 18.78 -2.67
N PHE A 401 -4.62 19.65 -1.66
CA PHE A 401 -3.84 19.56 -0.43
C PHE A 401 -4.75 19.59 0.81
N THR A 402 -4.42 18.73 1.75
CA THR A 402 -4.98 18.71 3.11
C THR A 402 -3.81 18.60 4.07
N GLY A 403 -3.63 19.59 4.94
CA GLY A 403 -2.47 19.68 5.83
C GLY A 403 -2.21 21.10 6.32
N HIS A 404 -1.06 21.33 6.93
CA HIS A 404 -0.70 22.62 7.53
C HIS A 404 0.18 23.43 6.58
N LEU A 405 -0.17 24.70 6.35
CA LEU A 405 0.57 25.61 5.48
C LEU A 405 0.91 26.92 6.19
N PHE A 406 1.96 27.59 5.72
CA PHE A 406 2.20 28.99 6.04
C PHE A 406 1.44 29.90 5.07
N ILE A 407 0.58 30.75 5.64
CA ILE A 407 -0.20 31.73 4.91
C ILE A 407 0.45 33.09 5.05
N LYS A 408 0.74 33.73 3.92
CA LYS A 408 1.31 35.08 3.86
C LYS A 408 0.33 36.03 3.19
N THR A 409 -0.26 36.92 3.97
CA THR A 409 -1.22 37.91 3.45
C THR A 409 -0.52 38.88 2.50
N LYS A 410 -1.23 39.31 1.47
CA LYS A 410 -0.71 40.18 0.42
C LYS A 410 -0.59 41.62 0.88
N THR A 411 -1.61 42.15 1.57
CA THR A 411 -1.69 43.56 1.98
C THR A 411 -0.80 43.84 3.20
N ASP A 412 -1.03 43.16 4.33
CA ASP A 412 -0.30 43.45 5.56
C ASP A 412 0.99 42.62 5.72
N LYS A 413 1.26 41.68 4.79
CA LYS A 413 2.44 40.77 4.83
C LYS A 413 2.53 39.92 6.10
N ARG A 414 1.40 39.68 6.80
CA ARG A 414 1.37 38.80 7.98
C ARG A 414 1.60 37.37 7.54
N LEU A 415 2.47 36.68 8.27
CA LEU A 415 2.78 35.27 8.09
C LEU A 415 2.24 34.51 9.31
N PHE A 416 1.43 33.48 9.09
CA PHE A 416 0.90 32.63 10.16
C PHE A 416 0.59 31.24 9.63
N ARG A 417 0.55 30.24 10.52
CA ARG A 417 0.21 28.87 10.17
C ARG A 417 -1.31 28.66 10.15
N ALA A 418 -1.80 27.86 9.21
CA ALA A 418 -3.21 27.47 9.15
C ALA A 418 -3.37 26.04 8.63
N TYR A 419 -4.44 25.36 9.05
CA TYR A 419 -4.83 24.08 8.47
C TYR A 419 -5.70 24.30 7.23
N CYS A 420 -5.28 23.72 6.11
CA CYS A 420 -5.98 23.74 4.84
C CYS A 420 -6.62 22.36 4.56
N ASN A 421 -7.84 22.35 4.05
CA ASN A 421 -8.50 21.12 3.59
C ASN A 421 -9.34 21.41 2.35
N GLN A 422 -8.90 20.92 1.18
CA GLN A 422 -9.64 21.06 -0.09
C GLN A 422 -10.04 22.50 -0.40
N GLY A 423 -9.12 23.45 -0.23
CA GLY A 423 -9.39 24.88 -0.45
C GLY A 423 -9.90 25.64 0.77
N TRP A 424 -10.36 24.97 1.82
CA TRP A 424 -10.84 25.61 3.04
C TRP A 424 -9.73 25.89 4.03
N LEU A 425 -9.69 27.11 4.56
CA LEU A 425 -8.81 27.52 5.65
C LEU A 425 -9.56 27.44 6.98
N SER A 426 -9.06 26.63 7.91
CA SER A 426 -9.64 26.55 9.25
C SER A 426 -9.18 27.73 10.11
N ILE A 427 -10.13 28.57 10.53
CA ILE A 427 -9.88 29.75 11.38
C ILE A 427 -10.03 29.45 12.87
N ALA A 428 -10.72 28.35 13.19
CA ALA A 428 -10.91 27.86 14.55
C ALA A 428 -11.26 26.36 14.51
N ARG A 429 -10.80 25.61 15.51
CA ARG A 429 -11.11 24.18 15.65
C ARG A 429 -11.32 23.82 17.12
N ARG A 430 -12.41 23.10 17.41
CA ARG A 430 -12.73 22.48 18.70
C ARG A 430 -12.98 20.99 18.46
N MET A 431 -12.31 20.13 19.20
CA MET A 431 -12.29 18.69 18.96
C MET A 431 -12.10 17.84 20.22
N ASP A 432 -11.42 18.32 21.26
CA ASP A 432 -11.08 17.52 22.45
C ASP A 432 -11.05 18.29 23.78
N GLY A 433 -11.26 19.60 23.76
CA GLY A 433 -11.19 20.47 24.93
C GLY A 433 -9.78 20.73 25.47
N SER A 434 -8.73 20.38 24.71
CA SER A 434 -7.33 20.60 25.11
C SER A 434 -6.95 22.07 25.23
N VAL A 435 -7.71 22.98 24.60
CA VAL A 435 -7.45 24.41 24.63
C VAL A 435 -8.64 25.16 25.22
N ASP A 436 -8.34 25.99 26.22
CA ASP A 436 -9.30 26.92 26.80
C ASP A 436 -9.51 28.14 25.90
N PHE A 437 -10.78 28.47 25.61
CA PHE A 437 -11.20 29.62 24.81
C PHE A 437 -11.67 30.79 25.70
N PHE A 438 -11.65 30.65 27.03
CA PHE A 438 -11.87 31.77 27.94
C PHE A 438 -10.62 32.66 28.04
N ARG A 439 -10.32 33.36 26.95
CA ARG A 439 -9.08 34.13 26.75
C ARG A 439 -9.31 35.63 26.75
N SER A 440 -8.23 36.37 27.08
CA SER A 440 -8.23 37.83 27.10
C SER A 440 -8.36 38.41 25.69
N TRP A 441 -8.67 39.71 25.61
CA TRP A 441 -8.73 40.44 24.34
C TRP A 441 -7.43 40.30 23.56
N SER A 442 -6.29 40.49 24.24
CA SER A 442 -4.96 40.43 23.63
C SER A 442 -4.64 39.05 23.04
N GLU A 443 -5.04 37.98 23.73
CA GLU A 443 -4.88 36.61 23.25
C GLU A 443 -5.77 36.32 22.04
N TYR A 444 -7.02 36.81 22.02
CA TYR A 444 -7.89 36.71 20.83
C TYR A 444 -7.39 37.51 19.64
N GLN A 445 -6.75 38.66 19.86
CA GLN A 445 -6.08 39.39 18.78
C GLN A 445 -4.93 38.56 18.19
N ALA A 446 -4.07 38.01 19.05
CA ALA A 446 -2.88 37.27 18.66
C ALA A 446 -3.15 35.82 18.20
N GLY A 447 -4.29 35.23 18.54
CA GLY A 447 -4.58 33.81 18.37
C GLY A 447 -3.96 32.93 19.45
N PHE A 448 -4.41 31.68 19.57
CA PHE A 448 -3.96 30.73 20.59
C PHE A 448 -4.26 29.28 20.19
N GLY A 449 -3.64 28.32 20.89
CA GLY A 449 -3.74 26.89 20.61
C GLY A 449 -2.72 26.44 19.56
N SER A 450 -2.92 25.24 19.01
CA SER A 450 -2.07 24.64 17.98
C SER A 450 -2.87 24.26 16.75
N VAL A 451 -2.38 24.61 15.55
CA VAL A 451 -3.03 24.25 14.28
C VAL A 451 -3.21 22.75 14.08
N SER A 452 -2.38 21.93 14.76
CA SER A 452 -2.42 20.46 14.77
C SER A 452 -3.51 19.90 15.70
N GLY A 453 -4.13 20.74 16.54
CA GLY A 453 -5.18 20.38 17.49
C GLY A 453 -6.29 21.44 17.58
N GLU A 454 -6.67 21.84 18.79
CA GLU A 454 -7.57 22.96 19.01
C GLU A 454 -6.84 24.30 18.92
N TYR A 455 -7.44 25.27 18.22
CA TYR A 455 -6.87 26.60 18.09
C TYR A 455 -7.88 27.64 17.63
N PHE A 456 -7.49 28.91 17.79
CA PHE A 456 -8.07 30.06 17.13
C PHE A 456 -6.95 30.85 16.44
N ILE A 457 -7.14 31.18 15.16
CA ILE A 457 -6.09 31.75 14.31
C ILE A 457 -5.68 33.19 14.71
N GLY A 458 -6.50 33.87 15.48
CA GLY A 458 -6.32 35.27 15.88
C GLY A 458 -7.08 36.25 15.00
N LEU A 459 -7.71 37.24 15.63
CA LEU A 459 -8.52 38.25 14.94
C LEU A 459 -7.69 39.10 13.98
N ASP A 460 -6.44 39.39 14.33
CA ASP A 460 -5.54 40.16 13.49
C ASP A 460 -5.18 39.44 12.18
N ASN A 461 -4.90 38.14 12.28
CA ASN A 461 -4.63 37.30 11.12
C ASN A 461 -5.87 37.18 10.24
N LEU A 462 -7.03 36.94 10.86
CA LEU A 462 -8.33 36.88 10.19
C LEU A 462 -8.65 38.17 9.42
N VAL A 463 -8.54 39.34 10.06
CA VAL A 463 -8.77 40.65 9.41
C VAL A 463 -7.78 40.86 8.27
N SER A 464 -6.52 40.49 8.46
CA SER A 464 -5.50 40.63 7.42
C SER A 464 -5.85 39.83 6.16
N MET A 465 -6.32 38.59 6.32
CA MET A 465 -6.80 37.77 5.20
C MET A 465 -8.03 38.39 4.52
N LEU A 466 -9.03 38.78 5.31
CA LEU A 466 -10.31 39.29 4.80
C LEU A 466 -10.19 40.64 4.05
N LYS A 467 -9.02 41.32 4.12
CA LYS A 467 -8.69 42.48 3.26
C LYS A 467 -8.30 42.08 1.85
N ASP A 468 -7.62 40.95 1.69
CA ASP A 468 -6.99 40.57 0.42
C ASP A 468 -7.99 40.00 -0.59
N ARG A 469 -9.00 39.28 -0.09
CA ARG A 469 -10.03 38.62 -0.89
C ARG A 469 -11.35 38.54 -0.12
N ARG A 470 -12.41 38.24 -0.87
CA ARG A 470 -13.70 37.86 -0.30
C ARG A 470 -13.70 36.37 0.03
N TYR A 471 -14.13 36.04 1.24
CA TYR A 471 -14.25 34.67 1.71
C TYR A 471 -15.70 34.38 2.05
N LYS A 472 -16.08 33.11 1.89
CA LYS A 472 -17.29 32.56 2.50
C LYS A 472 -16.91 31.88 3.82
N LEU A 473 -17.81 31.91 4.80
CA LEU A 473 -17.63 31.21 6.07
C LEU A 473 -18.40 29.88 6.02
N ARG A 474 -17.79 28.82 6.52
CA ARG A 474 -18.44 27.53 6.79
C ARG A 474 -18.16 27.14 8.23
N ILE A 475 -19.20 26.75 8.95
CA ILE A 475 -19.12 26.19 10.29
C ILE A 475 -19.65 24.77 10.19
N GLU A 476 -18.84 23.80 10.62
CA GLU A 476 -19.20 22.39 10.67
C GLU A 476 -19.34 21.95 12.12
N LEU A 477 -20.42 21.22 12.42
CA LEU A 477 -20.78 20.78 13.75
C LEU A 477 -21.08 19.28 13.71
N THR A 478 -20.38 18.51 14.54
CA THR A 478 -20.56 17.06 14.65
C THR A 478 -21.11 16.72 16.03
N THR A 479 -22.16 15.89 16.06
CA THR A 479 -22.79 15.45 17.31
C THR A 479 -22.04 14.30 17.97
N TRP A 480 -22.11 14.22 19.30
CA TRP A 480 -21.58 13.09 20.06
C TRP A 480 -22.37 11.80 19.76
N GLY A 481 -21.66 10.69 19.62
CA GLY A 481 -22.23 9.33 19.57
C GLY A 481 -22.76 8.87 18.21
N VAL A 482 -23.47 9.72 17.46
CA VAL A 482 -24.03 9.36 16.14
C VAL A 482 -23.21 9.92 14.97
N GLU A 483 -22.16 10.71 15.25
CA GLU A 483 -21.31 11.39 14.25
C GLU A 483 -22.10 12.16 13.16
N ASP A 484 -23.35 12.56 13.44
CA ASP A 484 -24.13 13.38 12.50
C ASP A 484 -23.48 14.75 12.39
N THR A 485 -23.05 15.09 11.17
CA THR A 485 -22.36 16.34 10.86
C THR A 485 -23.26 17.26 10.06
N ARG A 486 -23.50 18.45 10.59
CA ARG A 486 -24.29 19.52 9.97
C ARG A 486 -23.39 20.72 9.71
N PHE A 487 -23.82 21.59 8.80
CA PHE A 487 -23.07 22.80 8.51
C PHE A 487 -23.95 24.03 8.33
N ALA A 488 -23.38 25.20 8.60
CA ALA A 488 -23.91 26.51 8.23
C ALA A 488 -22.87 27.24 7.38
N GLU A 489 -23.30 27.76 6.23
CA GLU A 489 -22.47 28.54 5.31
C GLU A 489 -23.03 29.94 5.10
N TYR A 490 -22.14 30.93 5.01
CA TYR A 490 -22.46 32.33 4.73
C TYR A 490 -21.64 32.81 3.55
N SER A 491 -22.32 33.17 2.45
CA SER A 491 -21.67 33.61 1.21
C SER A 491 -20.93 34.95 1.34
N ILE A 492 -21.33 35.78 2.31
CA ILE A 492 -20.64 37.00 2.70
C ILE A 492 -20.15 36.82 4.13
N PHE A 493 -18.84 36.94 4.32
CA PHE A 493 -18.21 36.95 5.63
C PHE A 493 -17.13 38.02 5.67
N HIS A 494 -17.25 38.94 6.62
CA HIS A 494 -16.27 39.97 6.89
C HIS A 494 -16.19 40.28 8.38
N VAL A 495 -14.99 40.62 8.84
CA VAL A 495 -14.70 41.07 10.20
C VAL A 495 -13.90 42.35 10.05
N SER A 496 -14.35 43.42 10.68
CA SER A 496 -13.67 44.70 10.64
C SER A 496 -12.43 44.72 11.54
N ASN A 497 -11.67 45.80 11.53
CA ASN A 497 -10.43 45.92 12.30
C ASN A 497 -10.69 46.27 13.79
N SER A 498 -9.60 46.36 14.56
CA SER A 498 -9.63 46.68 15.99
C SER A 498 -10.24 48.05 16.32
N SER A 499 -10.17 49.05 15.42
CA SER A 499 -10.76 50.38 15.66
C SER A 499 -12.29 50.38 15.69
N THR A 500 -12.91 49.31 15.18
CA THR A 500 -14.36 49.08 15.24
C THR A 500 -14.70 47.87 16.12
N ASN A 501 -13.77 47.44 16.98
CA ASN A 501 -13.90 46.26 17.85
C ASN A 501 -14.25 44.97 17.07
N TYR A 502 -13.65 44.79 15.89
CA TYR A 502 -13.81 43.59 15.07
C TYR A 502 -15.28 43.24 14.76
N SER A 503 -16.10 44.21 14.38
CA SER A 503 -17.51 43.99 14.02
C SER A 503 -17.68 42.93 12.93
N LEU A 504 -18.65 42.03 13.13
CA LEU A 504 -18.99 40.95 12.22
C LEU A 504 -19.96 41.43 11.14
N THR A 505 -19.77 40.99 9.90
CA THR A 505 -20.73 41.13 8.80
C THR A 505 -20.95 39.78 8.13
N LEU A 506 -22.21 39.37 8.05
CA LEU A 506 -22.65 38.10 7.46
C LEU A 506 -23.85 38.28 6.54
N ASP A 507 -23.92 37.51 5.47
CA ASP A 507 -25.12 37.41 4.62
C ASP A 507 -25.12 36.12 3.76
N GLY A 508 -26.28 35.80 3.18
CA GLY A 508 -26.50 34.69 2.26
C GLY A 508 -26.27 33.34 2.92
N TYR A 509 -27.01 33.09 4.01
CA TYR A 509 -27.01 31.82 4.72
C TYR A 509 -27.47 30.66 3.83
N SER A 510 -26.82 29.51 3.97
CA SER A 510 -27.26 28.21 3.50
C SER A 510 -26.75 27.10 4.43
N GLY A 511 -27.33 25.91 4.37
CA GLY A 511 -26.83 24.75 5.10
C GLY A 511 -27.89 23.97 5.85
N THR A 512 -27.44 23.00 6.64
CA THR A 512 -28.27 21.99 7.31
C THR A 512 -28.36 22.18 8.83
N ALA A 513 -27.61 23.13 9.41
CA ALA A 513 -27.56 23.38 10.85
C ALA A 513 -28.54 24.48 11.36
N GLY A 514 -29.28 25.13 10.46
CA GLY A 514 -30.10 26.31 10.79
C GLY A 514 -29.26 27.60 10.93
N ASP A 515 -29.88 28.76 10.72
CA ASP A 515 -29.18 30.05 10.78
C ASP A 515 -29.14 30.61 12.21
N SER A 516 -28.22 30.09 13.02
CA SER A 516 -28.03 30.58 14.40
C SER A 516 -27.05 31.75 14.48
N LEU A 517 -26.20 31.96 13.46
CA LEU A 517 -25.21 33.04 13.47
C LEU A 517 -25.74 34.35 12.88
N GLY A 518 -26.80 34.33 12.07
CA GLY A 518 -27.37 35.52 11.44
C GLY A 518 -27.77 36.60 12.44
N VAL A 519 -28.25 36.24 13.63
CA VAL A 519 -28.60 37.21 14.68
C VAL A 519 -27.38 37.98 15.22
N HIS A 520 -26.17 37.46 15.01
CA HIS A 520 -24.91 38.06 15.46
C HIS A 520 -24.35 39.06 14.44
N ASN A 521 -24.98 39.20 13.27
CA ASN A 521 -24.59 40.16 12.24
C ASN A 521 -24.61 41.61 12.75
N GLY A 522 -23.54 42.36 12.48
CA GLY A 522 -23.37 43.76 12.88
C GLY A 522 -22.89 43.96 14.33
N THR A 523 -22.74 42.90 15.12
CA THR A 523 -22.27 43.01 16.51
C THR A 523 -20.75 43.09 16.62
N GLN A 524 -20.26 43.66 17.72
CA GLN A 524 -18.83 43.80 18.02
C GLN A 524 -18.33 42.58 18.79
N PHE A 525 -17.06 42.22 18.58
CA PHE A 525 -16.43 41.13 19.34
C PHE A 525 -16.24 41.56 20.80
N SER A 526 -16.46 40.67 21.76
CA SER A 526 -16.27 40.94 23.18
C SER A 526 -15.57 39.78 23.88
N THR A 527 -14.76 40.11 24.89
CA THR A 527 -14.06 39.17 25.79
C THR A 527 -14.36 39.52 27.24
N PHE A 528 -13.90 38.70 28.19
CA PHE A 528 -14.19 38.93 29.61
C PHE A 528 -13.58 40.24 30.16
N ASP A 529 -12.44 40.64 29.60
CA ASP A 529 -11.67 41.84 29.93
C ASP A 529 -12.00 43.04 29.02
N ARG A 530 -12.81 42.84 27.97
CA ARG A 530 -13.28 43.92 27.08
C ARG A 530 -14.69 43.65 26.59
N ASP A 531 -15.65 44.23 27.31
CA ASP A 531 -17.07 44.20 27.01
C ASP A 531 -17.42 45.30 25.98
N ASN A 532 -17.74 44.89 24.75
CA ASN A 532 -18.22 45.80 23.70
C ASN A 532 -19.71 45.59 23.42
N GLU A 533 -20.45 44.99 24.37
CA GLU A 533 -21.86 44.68 24.21
C GLU A 533 -22.74 45.91 24.50
N ILE A 534 -23.82 46.07 23.73
CA ILE A 534 -24.80 47.17 23.91
C ILE A 534 -25.81 46.83 25.04
N ILE A 535 -25.59 45.74 25.78
CA ILE A 535 -26.51 45.20 26.78
C ILE A 535 -26.17 45.76 28.17
N TYR A 536 -27.05 46.61 28.71
CA TYR A 536 -26.91 47.09 30.07
C TYR A 536 -27.05 45.94 31.09
N LYS A 537 -25.95 45.61 31.78
CA LYS A 537 -25.83 44.86 33.06
C LYS A 537 -25.21 43.44 33.04
N ARG A 538 -24.72 42.89 31.92
CA ARG A 538 -24.07 41.57 31.93
C ARG A 538 -23.09 41.40 30.77
N ASN A 539 -21.82 41.13 31.09
CA ASN A 539 -20.82 40.71 30.11
C ASN A 539 -21.09 39.24 29.73
N CYS A 540 -21.48 39.00 28.48
CA CYS A 540 -21.78 37.67 27.98
C CYS A 540 -20.53 36.79 27.86
N ALA A 541 -19.37 37.37 27.55
CA ALA A 541 -18.11 36.63 27.53
C ALA A 541 -17.76 36.02 28.89
N MET A 542 -17.99 36.75 29.99
CA MET A 542 -17.87 36.25 31.36
C MET A 542 -18.88 35.14 31.69
N THR A 543 -20.09 35.23 31.12
CA THR A 543 -21.15 34.25 31.36
C THR A 543 -20.88 32.93 30.66
N TRP A 544 -20.49 32.99 29.39
CA TRP A 544 -20.33 31.83 28.52
C TRP A 544 -18.89 31.32 28.42
N HIS A 545 -17.99 31.96 29.17
CA HIS A 545 -16.58 31.59 29.27
C HIS A 545 -15.88 31.52 27.90
N SER A 546 -16.15 32.49 27.03
CA SER A 546 -15.46 32.62 25.74
C SER A 546 -15.59 34.02 25.15
N GLY A 547 -14.65 34.41 24.28
CA GLY A 547 -14.80 35.60 23.45
C GLY A 547 -15.69 35.32 22.24
N TRP A 548 -16.64 36.22 21.94
CA TRP A 548 -17.55 36.06 20.81
C TRP A 548 -18.21 37.38 20.37
N TRP A 549 -18.86 37.35 19.21
CA TRP A 549 -19.76 38.40 18.73
C TRP A 549 -21.13 38.25 19.40
N TYR A 550 -21.30 38.72 20.63
CA TYR A 550 -22.55 38.54 21.37
C TYR A 550 -23.65 39.48 20.87
N SER A 551 -24.86 38.94 20.68
CA SER A 551 -26.02 39.68 20.15
C SER A 551 -27.23 39.63 21.06
N ARG A 552 -28.06 40.67 20.97
CA ARG A 552 -29.29 40.84 21.72
C ARG A 552 -30.48 40.27 20.94
N TYR A 553 -31.31 39.44 21.58
CA TYR A 553 -32.50 38.86 20.93
C TYR A 553 -33.61 39.90 20.71
N ASN A 554 -33.89 40.75 21.71
CA ASN A 554 -34.84 41.87 21.63
C ASN A 554 -34.56 42.94 22.71
N ASN A 555 -35.28 44.06 22.68
CA ASN A 555 -35.09 45.17 23.62
C ASN A 555 -35.48 44.88 25.08
N THR A 556 -36.15 43.76 25.36
CA THR A 556 -36.73 43.44 26.67
C THR A 556 -36.04 42.27 27.39
N THR A 557 -35.32 41.40 26.67
CA THR A 557 -34.63 40.23 27.24
C THR A 557 -33.16 40.23 26.81
N PRO A 558 -32.23 40.62 27.70
CA PRO A 558 -30.80 40.40 27.54
C PRO A 558 -30.49 38.90 27.39
N MET A 559 -30.18 38.45 26.17
CA MET A 559 -29.62 37.13 25.90
C MET A 559 -28.29 37.31 25.20
N CYS A 560 -27.38 36.35 25.36
CA CYS A 560 -26.03 36.35 24.79
C CYS A 560 -25.98 35.63 23.42
N GLY A 561 -26.99 35.84 22.59
CA GLY A 561 -27.12 35.20 21.27
C GLY A 561 -27.54 33.72 21.28
N TYR A 562 -27.60 33.11 20.08
CA TYR A 562 -28.05 31.73 19.84
C TYR A 562 -26.91 30.75 19.49
N ALA A 563 -25.74 31.27 19.13
CA ALA A 563 -24.58 30.46 18.79
C ALA A 563 -23.35 30.91 19.60
N ASN A 564 -22.65 29.95 20.21
CA ASN A 564 -21.32 30.16 20.78
C ASN A 564 -20.44 28.92 20.54
N PRO A 565 -19.87 28.77 19.33
CA PRO A 565 -18.95 27.68 19.00
C PRO A 565 -17.66 27.69 19.85
N PHE A 566 -17.35 28.81 20.49
CA PHE A 566 -16.15 28.98 21.32
C PHE A 566 -16.39 28.72 22.81
N GLY A 567 -17.61 28.37 23.21
CA GLY A 567 -17.95 28.08 24.60
C GLY A 567 -17.19 26.89 25.19
N LEU A 568 -17.48 26.59 26.45
CA LEU A 568 -16.87 25.45 27.16
C LEU A 568 -17.07 24.14 26.40
N TYR A 569 -15.99 23.38 26.23
CA TYR A 569 -16.04 22.07 25.60
C TYR A 569 -16.53 21.05 26.63
N VAL A 570 -17.74 20.53 26.46
CA VAL A 570 -18.35 19.57 27.39
C VAL A 570 -18.34 18.17 26.81
N ASN A 571 -17.58 17.28 27.44
CA ASN A 571 -17.50 15.88 27.05
C ASN A 571 -18.87 15.20 27.13
N GLY A 572 -19.27 14.55 26.03
CA GLY A 572 -20.55 13.85 25.94
C GLY A 572 -21.76 14.73 25.59
N GLY A 573 -21.56 16.03 25.29
CA GLY A 573 -22.56 16.87 24.64
C GLY A 573 -23.76 17.28 25.48
N LYS A 574 -23.68 17.13 26.81
CA LYS A 574 -24.74 17.55 27.75
C LYS A 574 -24.34 18.86 28.39
N CYS A 575 -24.86 19.96 27.87
CA CYS A 575 -24.69 21.31 28.43
C CYS A 575 -25.76 21.62 29.49
#